data_AF-B5I7Q7-F1
#
_entry.id   AF-B5I7Q7-F1
#
_cell.length_a   1.000
_cell.length_b   1.000
_cell.length_c   1.000
_cell.angle_alpha   90.00
_cell.angle_beta   90.00
_cell.angle_gamma   90.00
#
_symmetry.space_group_name_H-M   'P 1'
#
loop_
_entity.id
_entity.type
_entity.pdbx_description
1 polymer ?
#
loop_
_entity_poly.entity_id
_entity_poly.type
_entity_poly.pdbx_seq_one_letter_code
_entity_poly.pdbx_strand_id
1 'polypeptide(L)' 'MCPRCDDFARTVRMLGSLALYADADGSDLLFVELVGPALAASLPEPPPGFLPPSYDPNEGPEYPGEGWTP' A
#
# COMPACT_ATOMS: atom_id res chain seq x y z
N MET A 1 -0.78 20.63 16.05
CA MET A 1 -0.08 19.84 15.02
C MET A 1 0.14 18.45 15.59
N CYS A 2 -0.25 17.41 14.86
CA CYS A 2 -0.10 16.01 15.26
C CYS A 2 1.17 15.47 14.57
N PRO A 3 2.30 15.27 15.27
CA PRO A 3 3.57 14.89 14.63
C PRO A 3 3.47 13.58 13.83
N ARG A 4 2.68 12.62 14.31
CA ARG A 4 2.43 11.34 13.62
C ARG A 4 1.60 11.49 12.34
N CYS A 5 0.82 12.57 12.23
CA CYS A 5 -0.02 12.81 11.07
C CYS A 5 0.82 13.26 9.87
N ASP A 6 1.92 13.98 10.10
CA ASP A 6 2.85 14.39 9.04
C ASP A 6 3.65 13.19 8.51
N ASP A 7 4.09 12.29 9.39
CA ASP A 7 4.77 11.05 9.00
C ASP A 7 3.84 10.11 8.25
N PHE A 8 2.58 9.95 8.72
CA PHE A 8 1.54 9.21 7.99
C PHE A 8 1.36 9.75 6.57
N ALA A 9 1.16 11.07 6.42
CA ALA A 9 0.96 11.70 5.12
C ALA A 9 2.19 11.53 4.21
N ARG A 10 3.40 11.55 4.77
CA ARG A 10 4.64 11.33 4.03
C ARG A 10 4.76 9.88 3.56
N THR A 11 4.47 8.91 4.42
CA THR A 11 4.48 7.48 4.07
C THR A 11 3.45 7.17 2.99
N VAL A 12 2.21 7.68 3.12
CA VAL A 12 1.18 7.50 2.09
C VAL A 12 1.59 8.10 0.74
N ARG A 13 2.21 9.29 0.74
CA ARG A 13 2.76 9.88 -0.50
C ARG A 13 3.88 9.05 -1.11
N MET A 14 4.77 8.48 -0.29
CA MET A 14 5.82 7.61 -0.78
C MET A 14 5.24 6.31 -1.38
N LEU A 15 4.21 5.72 -0.76
CA LEU A 15 3.50 4.55 -1.29
C LEU A 15 2.82 4.87 -2.63
N GLY A 16 2.12 6.00 -2.71
CA GLY A 16 1.50 6.44 -3.96
C GLY A 16 2.53 6.70 -5.07
N SER A 17 3.69 7.27 -4.73
CA SER A 17 4.77 7.48 -5.70
C SER A 17 5.38 6.16 -6.17
N LEU A 18 5.52 5.18 -5.28
CA LEU A 18 5.99 3.84 -5.61
C LEU A 18 5.01 3.11 -6.53
N ALA A 19 3.70 3.26 -6.30
CA ALA A 19 2.67 2.69 -7.17
C ALA A 19 2.72 3.29 -8.59
N LEU A 20 2.86 4.62 -8.71
CA LEU A 20 3.04 5.28 -10.01
C LEU A 20 4.35 4.87 -10.69
N TYR A 21 5.42 4.64 -9.93
CA TYR A 21 6.67 4.11 -10.46
C TYR A 21 6.50 2.69 -11.01
N ALA A 22 5.78 1.81 -10.29
CA ALA A 22 5.53 0.44 -10.73
C ALA A 22 4.79 0.38 -12.07
N ASP A 23 3.86 1.31 -12.31
CA ASP A 23 3.08 1.43 -13.56
C ASP A 23 3.87 2.01 -14.75
N ALA A 24 5.04 2.60 -14.50
CA ALA A 24 5.86 3.19 -15.56
C ALA A 24 6.62 2.13 -16.37
N ASP A 25 6.77 2.38 -17.69
CA ASP A 25 7.53 1.50 -18.59
C ASP A 25 8.99 1.34 -18.13
N GLY A 26 9.43 0.08 -18.01
CA GLY A 26 10.81 -0.24 -17.60
C GLY A 26 11.09 -0.03 -16.11
N SER A 27 10.06 0.05 -15.28
CA SER A 27 10.21 0.10 -13.83
C SER A 27 10.93 -1.14 -13.27
N ASP A 28 11.73 -0.93 -12.23
CA ASP A 28 12.37 -2.02 -11.49
C ASP A 28 11.34 -2.65 -10.53
N LEU A 29 10.70 -3.72 -10.99
CA LEU A 29 9.69 -4.42 -10.20
C LEU A 29 10.29 -5.10 -8.96
N LEU A 30 11.56 -5.52 -8.98
CA LEU A 30 12.20 -6.10 -7.80
C LEU A 30 12.38 -5.04 -6.71
N PHE A 31 12.73 -3.81 -7.10
CA PHE A 31 12.74 -2.69 -6.17
C PHE A 31 11.36 -2.44 -5.55
N VAL A 32 10.29 -2.47 -6.36
CA VAL A 32 8.91 -2.31 -5.87
C VAL A 32 8.53 -3.42 -4.89
N GLU A 33 8.80 -4.67 -5.23
CA GLU A 33 8.52 -5.84 -4.39
C GLU A 33 9.27 -5.80 -3.05
N LEU A 34 10.50 -5.30 -3.04
CA LEU A 34 11.30 -5.19 -1.81
C LEU A 34 10.89 -4.01 -0.94
N VAL A 35 10.64 -2.84 -1.54
CA VAL A 35 10.39 -1.60 -0.79
C VAL A 35 8.93 -1.44 -0.39
N GLY A 36 8.00 -1.90 -1.23
CA GLY A 36 6.56 -1.77 -1.01
C GLY A 36 6.12 -2.29 0.36
N PRO A 37 6.40 -3.56 0.71
CA PRO A 37 6.01 -4.13 2.01
C PRO A 37 6.62 -3.39 3.19
N ALA A 38 7.91 -3.02 3.10
CA ALA A 38 8.60 -2.30 4.17
C ALA A 38 7.99 -0.91 4.42
N LEU A 39 7.63 -0.21 3.34
CA LEU A 39 7.00 1.09 3.43
C LEU A 39 5.56 0.99 3.95
N ALA A 40 4.79 0.00 3.51
CA ALA A 40 3.44 -0.27 4.01
C ALA A 40 3.44 -0.60 5.51
N ALA A 41 4.38 -1.43 5.97
CA ALA A 41 4.55 -1.78 7.38
C ALA A 41 4.90 -0.59 8.28
N SER A 42 5.38 0.53 7.72
CA SER A 42 5.66 1.75 8.48
C SER A 42 4.43 2.60 8.76
N LEU A 43 3.26 2.25 8.19
CA LEU A 43 2.01 2.92 8.50
C LEU A 43 1.58 2.61 9.95
N PRO A 44 0.96 3.58 10.64
CA PRO A 44 0.39 3.34 11.96
C PRO A 44 -0.72 2.29 11.86
N GLU A 45 -0.80 1.43 12.88
CA GLU A 45 -1.90 0.47 12.97
C GLU A 45 -3.26 1.20 12.97
N PRO A 46 -4.26 0.63 12.27
CA PRO A 46 -5.58 1.20 12.26
C PRO A 46 -6.22 1.12 13.67
N PRO A 47 -7.18 2.01 13.97
CA PRO A 47 -7.91 1.95 15.24
C PRO A 47 -8.61 0.59 15.42
N PRO A 48 -8.77 0.10 16.67
CA PRO A 48 -9.54 -1.10 16.94
C PRO A 48 -10.94 -1.02 16.33
N GLY A 49 -11.37 -2.07 15.62
CA GLY A 49 -12.68 -2.14 14.96
C GLY A 49 -12.79 -1.39 13.63
N PHE A 50 -11.71 -0.79 13.13
CA PHE A 50 -11.68 -0.16 11.80
C PHE A 50 -11.69 -1.19 10.66
N LEU A 51 -10.97 -2.30 10.84
CA LEU A 51 -10.93 -3.40 9.88
C LEU A 51 -12.09 -4.37 10.14
N PRO A 52 -12.76 -4.87 9.08
CA PRO A 52 -13.80 -5.87 9.24
C PRO A 52 -13.21 -7.18 9.83
N PRO A 53 -14.02 -7.99 10.54
CA PRO A 53 -13.54 -9.24 11.15
C PRO A 53 -12.99 -10.25 10.14
N SER A 54 -13.41 -10.13 8.88
CA SER A 54 -12.97 -10.96 7.76
C SER A 54 -11.77 -10.38 6.99
N TYR A 55 -11.14 -9.31 7.49
CA TYR A 55 -9.96 -8.74 6.85
C TYR A 55 -8.75 -9.68 6.99
N ASP A 56 -8.26 -10.20 5.87
CA ASP A 56 -6.96 -10.85 5.80
C ASP A 56 -5.90 -9.81 5.36
N PRO A 57 -4.90 -9.47 6.21
CA PRO A 57 -3.84 -8.52 5.85
C PRO A 57 -2.93 -9.02 4.72
N ASN A 58 -3.00 -10.29 4.34
CA ASN A 58 -2.26 -10.86 3.22
C ASN A 58 -3.09 -10.87 1.92
N GLU A 59 -4.39 -10.61 2.01
CA GLU A 59 -5.28 -10.49 0.87
C GLU A 59 -5.30 -9.01 0.45
N GLY A 60 -4.77 -8.74 -0.74
CA GLY A 60 -4.81 -7.40 -1.33
C GLY A 60 -6.25 -6.95 -1.61
N PRO A 61 -6.49 -5.64 -1.81
CA PRO A 61 -7.80 -5.18 -2.25
C PRO A 61 -8.12 -5.75 -3.64
N GLU A 62 -9.38 -6.13 -3.85
CA GLU A 62 -9.85 -6.54 -5.18
C GLU A 62 -9.79 -5.35 -6.14
N TYR A 63 -8.96 -5.44 -7.18
CA TYR A 63 -8.88 -4.41 -8.21
C TYR A 63 -9.87 -4.69 -9.35
N PRO A 64 -10.52 -3.66 -9.93
CA PRO A 64 -11.39 -3.84 -11.08
C PRO A 64 -10.61 -4.50 -12.24
N GLY A 65 -11.05 -5.68 -12.67
CA GLY A 65 -10.41 -6.44 -13.74
C GLY A 65 -9.64 -7.68 -13.28
N GLU A 66 -9.35 -7.81 -11.98
CA GLU A 66 -8.90 -9.08 -11.41
C GLU A 66 -10.06 -10.10 -11.46
N GLY A 67 -9.80 -11.26 -12.06
CA GLY A 67 -10.81 -12.32 -12.23
C GLY A 67 -11.57 -12.31 -13.57
N TRP A 68 -11.28 -11.37 -14.48
CA TRP A 68 -11.73 -11.53 -15.87
C TRP A 68 -10.85 -12.54 -16.61
N THR A 69 -11.40 -13.73 -16.87
CA THR A 69 -10.88 -14.64 -17.89
C THR A 69 -11.79 -14.59 -19.12
N PRO A 70 -11.23 -14.49 -20.35
CA PRO A 70 -12.01 -14.44 -21.58
C PRO A 70 -12.87 -15.68 -21.82
#